data_AF-C1FME2-F1
#
_entry.id   AF-C1FME2-F1
#
_cell.length_a   1.000
_cell.length_b   1.000
_cell.length_c   1.000
_cell.angle_alpha   90.00
_cell.angle_beta   90.00
_cell.angle_gamma   90.00
#
_symmetry.space_group_name_H-M   'P 1'
#
loop_
_entity.id
_entity.type
_entity.pdbx_description
1 polymer ?
#
loop_
_entity_poly.entity_id
_entity_poly.type
_entity_poly.pdbx_seq_one_letter_code
_entity_poly.pdbx_strand_id
1 'polypeptide(L)'
;MITLLNIAYELKNNESLKGKADKIKIVFLDNEESGLLGSNLLSKYWQEKDEYFKEKKIINFDCVGIGDIPIVYYSKELDYELADFLRNILGYYEKNSKKFMCKYYPLSDDYSFKKNPAISIIFSNNSIIPGGYYIPNVHCSKDNVLKLENIQWLTREILKKI
;
A
#
# COMPACT_ATOMS: atom_id res chain seq x y z
N MET A 1 -4.84 -8.53 -0.51
CA MET A 1 -5.91 -9.04 0.37
C MET A 1 -5.40 -9.55 1.73
N ILE A 2 -4.58 -10.62 1.79
CA ILE A 2 -4.19 -11.27 3.06
C ILE A 2 -3.53 -10.30 4.06
N THR A 3 -2.68 -9.38 3.61
CA THR A 3 -2.07 -8.34 4.46
C THR A 3 -3.11 -7.52 5.22
N LEU A 4 -4.16 -7.07 4.54
CA LEU A 4 -5.23 -6.27 5.16
C LEU A 4 -6.04 -7.11 6.16
N LEU A 5 -6.28 -8.39 5.86
CA LEU A 5 -6.94 -9.30 6.80
C LEU A 5 -6.09 -9.53 8.05
N ASN A 6 -4.78 -9.69 7.90
CA ASN A 6 -3.86 -9.82 9.04
C ASN A 6 -3.81 -8.53 9.87
N ILE A 7 -3.76 -7.35 9.22
CA ILE A 7 -3.84 -6.06 9.92
C ILE A 7 -5.18 -5.94 10.68
N ALA A 8 -6.30 -6.28 10.05
CA ALA A 8 -7.62 -6.27 10.68
C ALA A 8 -7.68 -7.20 11.91
N TYR A 9 -7.12 -8.40 11.77
CA TYR A 9 -7.05 -9.39 12.82
C TYR A 9 -6.24 -8.87 14.02
N GLU A 10 -5.05 -8.32 13.78
CA GLU A 10 -4.21 -7.77 14.84
C GLU A 10 -4.85 -6.56 15.52
N LEU A 11 -5.43 -5.62 14.76
CA LEU A 11 -6.14 -4.47 15.33
C LEU A 11 -7.31 -4.88 16.22
N LYS A 12 -7.99 -6.00 15.89
CA LYS A 12 -9.12 -6.51 16.67
C LYS A 12 -8.68 -7.26 17.93
N ASN A 13 -7.61 -8.05 17.85
CA ASN A 13 -7.26 -9.01 18.90
C ASN A 13 -6.08 -8.60 19.78
N ASN A 14 -5.31 -7.59 19.38
CA ASN A 14 -4.18 -7.10 20.15
C ASN A 14 -4.61 -5.93 21.05
N GLU A 15 -4.71 -6.16 22.36
CA GLU A 15 -5.16 -5.15 23.33
C GLU A 15 -4.30 -3.87 23.31
N SER A 16 -3.00 -3.96 22.94
CA SER A 16 -2.14 -2.77 22.80
C SER A 16 -2.52 -1.85 21.63
N LEU A 17 -3.33 -2.34 20.68
CA LEU A 17 -3.76 -1.63 19.47
C LEU A 17 -5.21 -1.17 19.51
N LYS A 18 -5.97 -1.50 20.55
CA LYS A 18 -7.43 -1.29 20.63
C LYS A 18 -7.86 0.15 20.36
N GLY A 19 -7.17 1.14 20.93
CA GLY A 19 -7.47 2.57 20.71
C GLY A 19 -7.09 3.12 19.32
N LYS A 20 -6.36 2.34 18.51
CA LYS A 20 -6.00 2.70 17.13
C LYS A 20 -7.01 2.18 16.13
N ALA A 21 -7.66 1.05 16.42
CA ALA A 21 -8.62 0.41 15.52
C ALA A 21 -9.75 1.37 15.10
N ASP A 22 -10.25 2.20 16.03
CA ASP A 22 -11.33 3.17 15.78
C ASP A 22 -10.93 4.29 14.80
N LYS A 23 -9.64 4.49 14.56
CA LYS A 23 -9.09 5.53 13.67
C LYS A 23 -8.71 5.00 12.30
N ILE A 24 -8.79 3.69 12.07
CA ILE A 24 -8.33 3.03 10.86
C ILE A 24 -9.52 2.43 10.11
N LYS A 25 -9.67 2.81 8.84
CA LYS A 25 -10.62 2.16 7.91
C LYS A 25 -9.84 1.17 7.05
N ILE A 26 -10.26 -0.10 7.06
CA ILE A 26 -9.74 -1.12 6.15
C ILE A 26 -10.72 -1.26 5.00
N VAL A 27 -10.22 -1.12 3.77
CA VAL A 27 -11.03 -1.13 2.55
C VAL A 27 -10.46 -2.17 1.60
N PHE A 28 -11.35 -3.01 1.06
CA PHE A 28 -11.07 -3.86 -0.08
C PHE A 28 -11.74 -3.24 -1.29
N LEU A 29 -10.94 -2.94 -2.31
CA LEU A 29 -11.38 -2.30 -3.54
C LEU A 29 -11.59 -3.38 -4.60
N ASP A 30 -12.53 -3.12 -5.50
CA ASP A 30 -12.91 -4.03 -6.57
C ASP A 30 -12.74 -3.34 -7.93
N ASN A 31 -12.54 -4.13 -8.99
CA ASN A 31 -12.38 -3.67 -10.37
C ASN A 31 -11.23 -2.66 -10.56
N GLU A 32 -10.12 -2.85 -9.85
CA GLU A 32 -8.87 -2.09 -10.04
C GLU A 32 -8.34 -2.28 -11.48
N GLU A 33 -8.23 -3.54 -11.90
CA GLU A 33 -7.77 -3.98 -13.23
C GLU A 33 -8.67 -3.50 -14.39
N SER A 34 -9.88 -3.02 -14.08
CA SER A 34 -10.80 -2.42 -15.04
C SER A 34 -10.70 -0.89 -15.11
N GLY A 35 -9.57 -0.33 -14.66
CA GLY A 35 -9.31 1.11 -14.69
C GLY A 35 -9.71 1.84 -13.41
N LEU A 36 -9.42 1.25 -12.25
CA LEU A 36 -9.60 1.87 -10.92
C LEU A 36 -11.06 2.21 -10.61
N LEU A 37 -12.02 1.41 -11.08
CA LEU A 37 -13.45 1.76 -10.98
C LEU A 37 -13.90 1.86 -9.52
N GLY A 38 -13.54 0.88 -8.69
CA GLY A 38 -13.93 0.86 -7.28
C GLY A 38 -13.36 2.03 -6.48
N SER A 39 -12.07 2.31 -6.61
CA SER A 39 -11.39 3.40 -5.91
C SER A 39 -11.84 4.78 -6.36
N ASN A 40 -12.12 4.97 -7.65
CA ASN A 40 -12.69 6.22 -8.15
C ASN A 40 -14.08 6.50 -7.57
N LEU A 41 -14.97 5.49 -7.57
CA LEU A 41 -16.30 5.62 -6.98
C LEU A 41 -16.23 5.88 -5.47
N LEU A 42 -15.36 5.17 -4.75
CA LEU A 42 -15.19 5.35 -3.32
C LEU A 42 -14.63 6.74 -2.99
N SER A 43 -13.60 7.19 -3.70
CA SER A 43 -13.00 8.51 -3.53
C SER A 43 -14.03 9.61 -3.73
N LYS A 44 -14.87 9.51 -4.77
CA LYS A 44 -15.99 10.43 -4.99
C LYS A 44 -17.00 10.40 -3.85
N TYR A 45 -17.43 9.21 -3.44
CA TYR A 45 -18.38 9.03 -2.35
C TYR A 45 -17.86 9.62 -1.03
N TRP A 46 -16.62 9.34 -0.64
CA TRP A 46 -16.04 9.91 0.58
C TRP A 46 -15.87 11.42 0.49
N GLN A 47 -15.50 11.96 -0.67
CA GLN A 47 -15.44 13.41 -0.84
C GLN A 47 -16.80 14.09 -0.61
N GLU A 48 -17.90 13.43 -0.95
CA GLU A 48 -19.27 13.95 -0.78
C GLU A 48 -19.82 13.71 0.63
N LYS A 49 -19.42 12.63 1.31
CA LYS A 49 -20.07 12.14 2.52
C LYS A 49 -19.23 12.21 3.80
N ASP A 50 -17.91 12.34 3.67
CA ASP A 50 -16.99 12.30 4.80
C ASP A 50 -16.27 13.66 4.92
N GLU A 51 -16.69 14.47 5.89
CA GLU A 51 -16.17 15.83 6.08
C GLU A 51 -14.65 15.87 6.33
N TYR A 52 -14.11 14.81 6.92
CA TYR A 52 -12.68 14.65 7.19
C TYR A 52 -11.95 13.97 6.03
N PHE A 53 -12.55 13.88 4.82
CA PHE A 53 -11.93 13.19 3.69
C PHE A 53 -10.51 13.65 3.43
N LYS A 54 -10.25 14.96 3.33
CA LYS A 54 -8.93 15.52 3.00
C LYS A 54 -7.85 15.28 4.07
N GLU A 55 -8.25 14.99 5.31
CA GLU A 55 -7.32 14.72 6.41
C GLU A 55 -6.82 13.27 6.43
N LYS A 56 -7.46 12.37 5.67
CA LYS A 56 -7.09 10.97 5.62
C LYS A 56 -5.76 10.78 4.90
N LYS A 57 -4.94 9.89 5.45
CA LYS A 57 -3.76 9.31 4.81
C LYS A 57 -4.16 7.95 4.24
N ILE A 58 -3.83 7.70 2.98
CA ILE A 58 -4.19 6.47 2.28
C ILE A 58 -2.92 5.64 2.07
N ILE A 59 -2.94 4.41 2.58
CA ILE A 59 -1.87 3.42 2.38
C ILE A 59 -2.50 2.27 1.61
N ASN A 60 -2.12 2.14 0.35
CA ASN A 60 -2.53 1.05 -0.50
C ASN A 60 -1.48 -0.08 -0.49
N PHE A 61 -1.94 -1.33 -0.51
CA PHE A 61 -1.07 -2.51 -0.57
C PHE A 61 -1.39 -3.28 -1.84
N ASP A 62 -0.43 -3.30 -2.76
CA ASP A 62 -0.59 -3.91 -4.07
C ASP A 62 0.59 -4.83 -4.36
N CYS A 63 0.33 -6.07 -4.75
CA CYS A 63 1.36 -7.09 -5.05
C CYS A 63 2.47 -7.21 -3.98
N VAL A 64 2.10 -7.22 -2.69
CA VAL A 64 3.06 -7.32 -1.56
C VAL A 64 3.44 -8.76 -1.17
N GLY A 65 2.84 -9.75 -1.83
CA GLY A 65 2.98 -11.16 -1.47
C GLY A 65 4.27 -11.83 -1.93
N ILE A 66 4.94 -11.28 -2.94
CA ILE A 66 6.18 -11.81 -3.52
C ILE A 66 7.08 -10.67 -3.96
N GLY A 67 8.38 -10.94 -4.07
CA GLY A 67 9.41 -9.94 -4.29
C GLY A 67 10.25 -9.72 -3.04
N ASP A 68 11.44 -9.14 -3.23
CA ASP A 68 12.44 -9.03 -2.16
C ASP A 68 12.70 -7.58 -1.74
N ILE A 69 12.17 -6.59 -2.47
CA ILE A 69 12.39 -5.16 -2.25
C ILE A 69 11.03 -4.49 -2.06
N PRO A 70 10.67 -4.03 -0.84
CA PRO A 70 9.50 -3.19 -0.63
C PRO A 70 9.78 -1.80 -1.22
N ILE A 71 8.93 -1.37 -2.14
CA ILE A 71 8.99 -0.06 -2.77
C ILE A 71 7.76 0.74 -2.37
N VAL A 72 7.98 1.95 -1.87
CA VAL A 72 6.94 2.93 -1.61
C VAL A 72 6.79 3.81 -2.85
N TYR A 73 5.70 3.62 -3.56
CA TYR A 73 5.30 4.41 -4.71
C TYR A 73 4.44 5.59 -4.29
N TYR A 74 4.72 6.76 -4.86
CA TYR A 74 3.94 7.98 -4.65
C TYR A 74 3.86 8.78 -5.95
N SER A 75 2.84 9.62 -6.10
CA SER A 75 2.56 10.29 -7.39
C SER A 75 2.64 11.81 -7.34
N LYS A 76 2.47 12.40 -6.15
CA LYS A 76 2.38 13.85 -5.95
C LYS A 76 3.31 14.30 -4.81
N GLU A 77 3.69 15.57 -4.83
CA GLU A 77 4.53 16.16 -3.77
C GLU A 77 3.86 16.07 -2.38
N LEU A 78 2.53 16.19 -2.32
CA LEU A 78 1.77 16.07 -1.07
C LEU A 78 1.85 14.66 -0.44
N ASP A 79 2.23 13.64 -1.21
CA ASP A 79 2.40 12.27 -0.72
C ASP A 79 3.81 12.05 -0.13
N TYR A 80 4.76 12.97 -0.38
CA TYR A 80 6.19 12.77 -0.14
C TYR A 80 6.52 12.45 1.32
N GLU A 81 5.94 13.19 2.27
CA GLU A 81 6.20 12.98 3.70
C GLU A 81 5.72 11.61 4.17
N LEU A 82 4.54 11.19 3.72
CA LEU A 82 4.00 9.87 4.02
C LEU A 82 4.88 8.78 3.38
N ALA A 83 5.31 8.99 2.15
CA ALA A 83 6.16 8.07 1.43
C ALA A 83 7.54 7.93 2.10
N ASP A 84 8.14 9.03 2.57
CA ASP A 84 9.42 9.00 3.28
C ASP A 84 9.31 8.31 4.64
N PHE A 85 8.26 8.65 5.40
CA PHE A 85 7.94 7.99 6.66
C PHE A 85 7.83 6.47 6.49
N LEU A 86 7.05 6.00 5.53
CA LEU A 86 6.87 4.57 5.29
C LEU A 86 8.14 3.91 4.74
N ARG A 87 8.89 4.58 3.87
CA ARG A 87 10.19 4.07 3.42
C ARG A 87 11.11 3.84 4.62
N ASN A 88 11.19 4.78 5.56
CA ASN A 88 11.99 4.62 6.78
C ASN A 88 11.57 3.41 7.62
N ILE A 89 10.27 3.20 7.79
CA ILE A 89 9.72 2.05 8.51
C ILE A 89 10.11 0.75 7.83
N LEU A 90 9.99 0.71 6.50
CA LEU A 90 10.27 -0.47 5.70
C LEU A 90 11.78 -0.66 5.45
N GLY A 91 12.62 0.31 5.84
CA GLY A 91 14.07 0.32 5.58
C GLY A 91 14.82 -0.85 6.21
N TYR A 92 14.25 -1.44 7.26
CA TYR A 92 14.81 -2.61 7.95
C TYR A 92 14.53 -3.95 7.25
N TYR A 93 14.00 -3.94 6.02
CA TYR A 93 13.85 -5.17 5.24
C TYR A 93 15.17 -5.66 4.67
N GLU A 94 15.30 -6.96 4.43
CA GLU A 94 16.55 -7.63 4.02
C GLU A 94 17.32 -6.92 2.91
N LYS A 95 16.61 -6.41 1.89
CA LYS A 95 17.22 -5.71 0.74
C LYS A 95 17.11 -4.18 0.78
N ASN A 96 16.76 -3.61 1.92
CA ASN A 96 16.37 -2.22 2.15
C ASN A 96 15.17 -1.78 1.28
N SER A 97 14.25 -1.01 1.86
CA SER A 97 13.16 -0.42 1.09
C SER A 97 13.63 0.68 0.14
N LYS A 98 12.85 0.92 -0.91
CA LYS A 98 13.03 2.05 -1.82
C LYS A 98 11.81 2.95 -1.78
N LYS A 99 11.99 4.18 -2.25
CA LYS A 99 10.90 5.13 -2.52
C LYS A 99 11.01 5.55 -3.98
N PHE A 100 9.91 5.54 -4.70
CA PHE A 100 9.88 5.87 -6.12
C PHE A 100 8.69 6.78 -6.45
N MET A 101 8.93 7.81 -7.25
CA MET A 101 7.88 8.72 -7.68
C MET A 101 7.40 8.37 -9.09
N CYS A 102 6.11 8.07 -9.24
CA CYS A 102 5.49 7.86 -10.55
C CYS A 102 4.53 9.00 -10.87
N LYS A 103 4.97 9.96 -11.70
CA LYS A 103 4.18 11.17 -12.03
C LYS A 103 3.17 10.97 -13.16
N TYR A 104 3.38 9.99 -14.04
CA TYR A 104 2.74 9.98 -15.37
C TYR A 104 1.69 8.88 -15.57
N TYR A 105 1.68 7.83 -14.74
CA TYR A 105 0.75 6.72 -14.90
C TYR A 105 0.17 6.30 -13.55
N PRO A 106 -1.14 5.99 -13.48
CA PRO A 106 -1.69 5.32 -12.32
C PRO A 106 -0.97 3.99 -12.14
N LEU A 107 -0.42 3.77 -10.96
CA LEU A 107 0.19 2.47 -10.62
C LEU A 107 -0.80 1.55 -9.90
N SER A 108 -1.75 2.12 -9.16
CA SER A 108 -2.73 1.39 -8.38
C SER A 108 -3.84 2.33 -7.90
N ASP A 109 -4.73 1.82 -7.05
CA ASP A 109 -5.88 2.53 -6.48
C ASP A 109 -5.56 3.82 -5.72
N ASP A 110 -4.33 4.00 -5.22
CA ASP A 110 -3.90 5.24 -4.53
C ASP A 110 -4.06 6.48 -5.43
N TYR A 111 -3.95 6.29 -6.75
CA TYR A 111 -4.11 7.34 -7.74
C TYR A 111 -5.51 7.99 -7.73
N SER A 112 -6.55 7.27 -7.30
CA SER A 112 -7.91 7.80 -7.21
C SER A 112 -8.10 8.78 -6.05
N PHE A 113 -7.23 8.75 -5.04
CA PHE A 113 -7.29 9.60 -3.85
C PHE A 113 -6.42 10.85 -4.01
N LYS A 114 -6.61 11.58 -5.11
CA LYS A 114 -5.73 12.70 -5.52
C LYS A 114 -5.63 13.83 -4.51
N LYS A 115 -6.68 14.02 -3.68
CA LYS A 115 -6.79 15.08 -2.68
C LYS A 115 -6.21 14.70 -1.31
N ASN A 116 -5.65 13.50 -1.20
CA ASN A 116 -5.09 12.93 0.02
C ASN A 116 -3.63 12.57 -0.16
N PRO A 117 -2.80 12.64 0.90
CA PRO A 117 -1.57 11.89 0.97
C PRO A 117 -1.87 10.41 0.75
N ALA A 118 -1.51 9.91 -0.43
CA ALA A 118 -1.85 8.57 -0.88
C ALA A 118 -0.62 7.91 -1.52
N ILE A 119 -0.32 6.70 -1.08
CA ILE A 119 0.85 5.94 -1.52
C ILE A 119 0.46 4.48 -1.73
N SER A 120 1.27 3.78 -2.52
CA SER A 120 1.23 2.32 -2.67
C SER A 120 2.51 1.67 -2.17
N ILE A 121 2.38 0.57 -1.43
CA ILE A 121 3.51 -0.31 -1.11
C ILE A 121 3.41 -1.53 -2.03
N ILE A 122 4.49 -1.79 -2.76
CA ILE A 122 4.59 -2.89 -3.72
C ILE A 122 5.91 -3.63 -3.49
N PHE A 123 5.90 -4.95 -3.54
CA PHE A 123 7.12 -5.74 -3.45
C PHE A 123 7.63 -6.05 -4.86
N SER A 124 8.92 -5.86 -5.06
CA SER A 124 9.54 -5.95 -6.39
C SER A 124 10.89 -6.65 -6.32
N ASN A 125 11.38 -7.06 -7.49
CA ASN A 125 12.75 -7.53 -7.69
C ASN A 125 13.52 -6.55 -8.58
N ASN A 126 14.85 -6.58 -8.47
CA ASN A 126 15.71 -5.88 -9.42
C ASN A 126 15.46 -6.42 -10.83
N SER A 127 15.18 -5.53 -11.77
CA SER A 127 15.10 -5.91 -13.18
C SER A 127 16.50 -6.10 -13.77
N ILE A 128 16.55 -6.61 -15.00
CA ILE A 128 17.79 -6.69 -15.78
C ILE A 128 18.31 -5.29 -16.19
N ILE A 129 17.47 -4.27 -16.12
CA ILE A 129 17.84 -2.88 -16.42
C ILE A 129 18.40 -2.26 -15.14
N PRO A 130 19.62 -1.71 -15.15
CA PRO A 130 20.21 -1.09 -13.97
C PRO A 130 19.29 -0.03 -13.35
N GLY A 131 18.99 -0.16 -12.05
CA GLY A 131 18.08 0.73 -11.32
C GLY A 131 16.59 0.51 -11.62
N GLY A 132 16.25 -0.46 -12.47
CA GLY A 132 14.88 -0.87 -12.74
C GLY A 132 14.37 -1.92 -11.76
N TYR A 133 13.05 -1.95 -11.60
CA TYR A 133 12.35 -2.90 -10.75
C TYR A 133 11.16 -3.49 -11.50
N TYR A 134 10.75 -4.70 -11.11
CA TYR A 134 9.53 -5.32 -11.65
C TYR A 134 8.80 -6.09 -10.56
N ILE A 135 7.48 -6.21 -10.72
CA ILE A 135 6.62 -7.06 -9.89
C ILE A 135 6.71 -8.49 -10.43
N PRO A 136 7.17 -9.47 -9.64
CA PRO A 136 7.33 -10.83 -10.15
C PRO A 136 5.99 -11.45 -10.54
N ASN A 137 5.93 -12.10 -11.71
CA ASN A 137 4.80 -12.90 -12.19
C ASN A 137 3.44 -12.18 -12.32
N VAL A 138 3.35 -10.86 -12.15
CA VAL A 138 2.08 -10.12 -12.22
C VAL A 138 1.35 -10.34 -13.56
N HIS A 139 0.02 -10.45 -13.52
CA HIS A 139 -0.87 -10.71 -14.67
C HIS A 139 -0.52 -11.95 -15.51
N CYS A 140 0.05 -13.00 -14.92
CA CYS A 140 0.24 -14.27 -15.61
C CYS A 140 -0.09 -15.47 -14.73
N SER A 141 -0.19 -16.66 -15.34
CA SER A 141 -0.53 -17.92 -14.63
C SER A 141 0.48 -18.34 -13.56
N LYS A 142 1.66 -17.71 -13.52
CA LYS A 142 2.67 -17.91 -12.47
C LYS A 142 2.42 -17.05 -11.23
N ASP A 143 1.40 -16.19 -11.25
CA ASP A 143 0.94 -15.44 -10.07
C ASP A 143 0.12 -16.35 -9.14
N ASN A 144 0.80 -17.34 -8.57
CA ASN A 144 0.19 -18.39 -7.74
C ASN A 144 1.05 -18.73 -6.52
N VAL A 145 2.07 -17.93 -6.23
CA VAL A 145 2.98 -18.10 -5.10
C VAL A 145 2.78 -16.95 -4.14
N LEU A 146 2.85 -17.25 -2.84
CA LEU A 146 2.78 -16.28 -1.76
C LEU A 146 3.92 -16.56 -0.78
N LYS A 147 4.73 -15.55 -0.45
CA LYS A 147 5.70 -15.59 0.65
C LYS A 147 5.02 -15.05 1.91
N LEU A 148 4.65 -15.92 2.84
CA LEU A 148 3.97 -15.51 4.08
C LEU A 148 4.85 -14.60 4.95
N GLU A 149 6.17 -14.75 4.86
CA GLU A 149 7.14 -13.94 5.58
C GLU A 149 7.03 -12.46 5.19
N ASN A 150 6.80 -12.16 3.90
CA ASN A 150 6.58 -10.80 3.42
C ASN A 150 5.35 -10.19 4.11
N ILE A 151 4.25 -10.95 4.17
CA ILE A 151 3.00 -10.50 4.75
C ILE A 151 3.16 -10.26 6.25
N GLN A 152 3.74 -11.21 6.98
CA GLN A 152 3.95 -11.13 8.42
C GLN A 152 4.85 -9.96 8.79
N TRP A 153 5.97 -9.80 8.07
CA TRP A 153 6.88 -8.68 8.28
C TRP A 153 6.18 -7.35 8.01
N LEU A 154 5.50 -7.21 6.88
CA LEU A 154 4.83 -5.96 6.49
C LEU A 154 3.75 -5.57 7.49
N THR A 155 2.89 -6.52 7.87
CA THR A 155 1.86 -6.30 8.91
C THR A 155 2.49 -5.80 10.21
N ARG A 156 3.54 -6.46 10.68
CA ARG A 156 4.23 -6.08 11.93
C ARG A 156 4.81 -4.68 11.86
N GLU A 157 5.54 -4.34 10.80
CA GLU A 157 6.19 -3.03 10.70
C GLU A 157 5.20 -1.88 10.53
N ILE A 158 4.10 -2.11 9.81
CA ILE A 158 3.01 -1.13 9.69
C ILE A 158 2.36 -0.87 11.06
N LEU A 159 1.97 -1.92 11.79
CA LEU A 159 1.27 -1.81 13.08
C LEU A 159 2.10 -1.19 14.21
N LYS A 160 3.43 -1.24 14.12
CA LYS A 160 4.30 -0.52 15.07
C LYS A 160 4.17 1.00 14.98
N LYS A 161 3.65 1.51 13.86
CA LYS A 161 3.81 2.93 13.46
C LYS A 161 2.50 3.62 13.11
N ILE A 162 1.46 2.88 12.74
CA ILE A 162 0.07 3.33 12.80
C ILE A 162 -0.49 3.09 14.19
#